data_AF-K1TZ67-F1
#
_entry.id   AF-K1TZ67-F1
#
_cell.length_a   1.000
_cell.length_b   1.000
_cell.length_c   1.000
_cell.angle_alpha   90.00
_cell.angle_beta   90.00
_cell.angle_gamma   90.00
#
_symmetry.space_group_name_H-M   'P 1'
#
loop_
_entity.id
_entity.type
_entity.pdbx_description
1 polymer ?
#
loop_
_entity_poly.entity_id
_entity_poly.type
_entity_poly.pdbx_seq_one_letter_code
_entity_poly.pdbx_strand_id
1 'polypeptide(L)' 'MTMPTFVQILDFIGTFAFAISGIRLASAKRFDWFGAYVVGFVTAIGGGTIRDLLLDVT' A
#
# COMPACT_ATOMS: atom_id res chain seq x y z
N MET A 1 21.68 -4.43 -13.98
CA MET A 1 20.72 -5.01 -13.02
C MET A 1 21.29 -4.77 -11.63
N THR A 2 21.01 -3.61 -11.05
CA THR A 2 21.50 -3.26 -9.71
C THR A 2 20.72 -4.03 -8.65
N MET A 3 21.40 -4.50 -7.62
CA MET A 3 20.78 -5.19 -6.49
C MET A 3 19.72 -4.28 -5.84
N PRO A 4 18.54 -4.81 -5.47
CA PRO A 4 17.53 -4.01 -4.78
C PRO A 4 18.08 -3.52 -3.44
N THR A 5 17.88 -2.24 -3.15
CA THR A 5 18.30 -1.64 -1.89
C THR A 5 17.46 -2.19 -0.74
N PHE A 6 18.00 -2.22 0.48
CA PHE A 6 17.25 -2.67 1.68
C PHE A 6 15.90 -1.96 1.83
N VAL A 7 15.85 -0.65 1.54
CA VAL A 7 14.61 0.16 1.56
C VAL A 7 13.59 -0.33 0.52
N GLN A 8 14.01 -0.72 -0.68
CA GLN A 8 13.11 -1.23 -1.72
C GLN A 8 12.47 -2.56 -1.32
N ILE A 9 13.23 -3.43 -0.65
CA ILE A 9 12.71 -4.70 -0.13
C ILE A 9 11.64 -4.43 0.94
N LEU A 10 11.90 -3.49 1.85
CA LEU A 10 10.92 -3.09 2.85
C LEU A 10 9.68 -2.44 2.22
N ASP A 11 9.82 -1.65 1.16
CA ASP A 11 8.68 -1.06 0.45
C ASP A 11 7.77 -2.15 -0.13
N PHE A 12 8.32 -3.15 -0.83
CA PHE A 12 7.51 -4.25 -1.35
C PHE A 12 6.77 -5.04 -0.25
N ILE A 13 7.45 -5.33 0.86
CA ILE A 13 6.85 -6.03 1.99
C ILE A 13 5.74 -5.17 2.63
N GLY A 14 6.00 -3.87 2.82
CA GLY A 14 5.05 -2.91 3.36
C GLY A 14 3.80 -2.78 2.49
N THR A 15 3.97 -2.55 1.18
CA THR A 15 2.86 -2.48 0.22
C THR A 15 2.02 -3.75 0.25
N PHE A 16 2.64 -4.93 0.29
CA PHE A 16 1.91 -6.20 0.36
C PHE A 16 1.12 -6.35 1.66
N ALA A 17 1.74 -6.05 2.81
CA ALA A 17 1.08 -6.09 4.11
C ALA A 17 -0.10 -5.11 4.20
N PHE A 18 0.06 -3.90 3.68
CA PHE A 18 -0.98 -2.87 3.66
C PHE A 18 -2.14 -3.19 2.71
N ALA A 19 -1.87 -3.79 1.55
CA ALA A 19 -2.91 -4.27 0.64
C ALA A 19 -3.82 -5.31 1.34
N ILE A 20 -3.23 -6.27 2.04
CA ILE A 20 -3.98 -7.29 2.80
C ILE A 20 -4.80 -6.63 3.92
N SER A 21 -4.20 -5.68 4.65
CA SER A 21 -4.91 -4.92 5.70
C SER A 21 -6.12 -4.17 5.15
N GLY A 22 -5.97 -3.49 4.01
CA GLY A 22 -7.04 -2.73 3.36
C GLY A 22 -8.20 -3.63 2.89
N ILE A 23 -7.88 -4.76 2.25
CA ILE A 23 -8.90 -5.73 1.81
C ILE A 23 -9.62 -6.34 3.02
N ARG A 24 -8.89 -6.65 4.10
CA ARG A 24 -9.48 -7.18 5.34
C ARG A 24 -10.41 -6.18 6.00
N LEU A 25 -10.06 -4.89 6.02
CA LEU A 25 -10.94 -3.81 6.49
C LEU A 25 -12.20 -3.71 5.62
N ALA A 26 -12.06 -3.77 4.30
CA ALA A 26 -13.18 -3.71 3.38
C ALA A 26 -14.15 -4.90 3.56
N SER A 27 -13.60 -6.10 3.76
CA SER A 27 -14.38 -7.30 4.08
C SER A 27 -15.14 -7.15 5.40
N ALA A 28 -14.49 -6.64 6.45
CA ALA A 28 -15.14 -6.36 7.73
C ALA A 28 -16.26 -5.32 7.63
N LYS A 29 -16.14 -4.36 6.70
CA LYS A 29 -17.16 -3.35 6.38
C LYS A 29 -18.21 -3.84 5.37
N ARG A 30 -18.12 -5.08 4.90
CA ARG A 30 -19.01 -5.69 3.90
C ARG A 30 -19.08 -4.91 2.58
N PHE A 31 -17.94 -4.36 2.14
CA PHE A 31 -17.84 -3.78 0.81
C PHE A 31 -17.89 -4.86 -0.27
N ASP A 32 -18.34 -4.45 -1.45
CA ASP A 32 -18.31 -5.27 -2.66
C ASP A 32 -16.88 -5.43 -3.17
N TRP A 33 -16.69 -6.27 -4.19
CA TRP A 33 -15.37 -6.55 -4.75
C TRP A 33 -14.66 -5.29 -5.23
N PHE A 34 -15.38 -4.36 -5.86
CA PHE A 34 -14.79 -3.12 -6.33
C PHE A 34 -14.37 -2.23 -5.15
N GLY A 35 -15.23 -2.04 -4.16
CA GLY A 35 -14.88 -1.32 -2.93
C GLY A 35 -13.68 -1.92 -2.19
N ALA A 36 -13.58 -3.26 -2.15
CA ALA A 36 -12.45 -3.94 -1.56
C ALA A 36 -11.13 -3.69 -2.31
N TYR A 37 -11.15 -3.68 -3.64
CA TYR A 37 -9.97 -3.29 -4.43
C TYR A 37 -9.57 -1.84 -4.18
N VAL A 38 -10.52 -0.90 -4.21
CA VAL A 38 -10.23 0.52 -4.00
C VAL A 38 -9.59 0.75 -2.62
N VAL A 39 -10.17 0.19 -1.57
CA VAL A 39 -9.62 0.34 -0.20
C VAL A 39 -8.24 -0.32 -0.08
N GLY A 40 -8.05 -1.50 -0.68
CA GLY A 40 -6.76 -2.18 -0.73
C GLY A 40 -5.68 -1.33 -1.41
N PHE A 41 -5.97 -0.81 -2.60
CA PHE A 41 -5.04 0.03 -3.38
C PHE A 41 -4.70 1.34 -2.65
N VAL A 42 -5.70 2.06 -2.15
CA VAL A 42 -5.49 3.31 -1.41
C VAL A 42 -4.65 3.07 -0.17
N THR A 43 -4.89 1.99 0.56
CA THR A 43 -4.11 1.65 1.77
C THR A 43 -2.66 1.29 1.42
N ALA A 44 -2.45 0.56 0.32
CA ALA A 44 -1.12 0.11 -0.09
C ALA A 44 -0.24 1.24 -0.63
N ILE A 45 -0.82 2.20 -1.36
CA ILE A 45 -0.08 3.29 -2.02
C ILE A 45 -0.03 4.54 -1.13
N GLY A 46 -1.10 4.82 -0.38
CA GLY A 46 -1.28 6.08 0.34
C GLY A 46 -0.16 6.40 1.33
N GLY A 47 0.38 5.40 2.02
CA GLY A 47 1.51 5.60 2.93
C GLY A 47 2.79 6.05 2.22
N GLY A 48 3.13 5.41 1.09
CA GLY A 48 4.29 5.76 0.27
C GLY A 48 4.13 7.13 -0.35
N THR A 49 2.95 7.44 -0.91
CA THR A 49 2.67 8.78 -1.45
C THR A 49 2.79 9.87 -0.40
N ILE A 50 2.25 9.67 0.81
CA ILE A 50 2.39 10.66 1.90
C ILE A 50 3.86 10.84 2.29
N ARG A 51 4.63 9.75 2.39
CA ARG A 51 6.08 9.83 2.63
C ARG A 51 6.77 10.67 1.56
N ASP A 52 6.49 10.39 0.28
CA ASP A 52 7.17 11.03 -0.84
C ASP A 52 6.81 12.52 -0.94
N LEU A 53 5.56 12.89 -0.61
CA LEU A 53 5.12 14.28 -0.47
C LEU A 53 5.80 15.00 0.71
N LEU A 54 5.94 14.35 1.86
CA LEU A 54 6.59 14.94 3.04
C LEU A 54 8.10 15.14 2.84
N LEU A 55 8.72 14.27 2.06
CA LEU A 55 10.14 14.34 1.73
C LEU A 55 10.42 15.25 0.52
N ASP A 56 9.39 15.78 -0.14
CA ASP A 56 9.49 16.58 -1.37
C ASP A 56 10.28 15.86 -2.49
N VAL A 57 10.07 14.53 -2.60
CA VAL A 57 10.76 13.65 -3.56
C VAL A 57 9.84 13.15 -4.68
N THR A 58 8.73 13.86 -4.92
CA THR A 58 7.75 13.55 -5.98
C THR A 58 8.10 14.27 -7.27
#